data_AF-A0A820JNW1-F1
#
_entry.id   AF-A0A820JNW1-F1
#
_cell.length_a   1.000
_cell.length_b   1.000
_cell.length_c   1.000
_cell.angle_alpha   90.00
_cell.angle_beta   90.00
_cell.angle_gamma   90.00
#
_symmetry.space_group_name_H-M   'P 1'
#
loop_
_entity.id
_entity.type
_entity.pdbx_description
1 polymer ?
#
loop_
_entity_poly.entity_id
_entity_poly.type
_entity_poly.pdbx_seq_one_letter_code
_entity_poly.pdbx_strand_id
1 'polypeptide(L)'
;FDTRMPDLNYDCERVQDEICHIGRTWLELGVDGFRLDAAKYFYKPPRLKSNISWWTKFRNEMLRINPSVYLIGEVWDLSIRIAPYLRSLDSVFNFELADILISCILNEGNCSSMLNSYIRIINNYKKENHGEIIDAIFLSNHDQNRIMSVFNNNLSKAKMAAALLLTLPGLPFIYYGEEIGMLGMKPHDKYRREPFLWSANQTQGQTTWLEPLYTTISNGCIPLDQQLKDSNSLVNHYKKLIHIRCQSDILLFGLLKPIP
;
A
#
# COMPACT_ATOMS: atom_id res chain seq x y z
N PHE A 1 18.89 -6.36 -3.67
CA PHE A 1 18.98 -7.82 -3.64
C PHE A 1 20.20 -8.22 -2.83
N ASP A 2 20.05 -9.21 -1.96
CA ASP A 2 21.05 -9.65 -0.99
C ASP A 2 21.43 -11.10 -1.30
N THR A 3 22.69 -11.50 -1.03
CA THR A 3 23.17 -12.87 -1.29
C THR A 3 22.43 -13.94 -0.49
N ARG A 4 21.71 -13.54 0.58
CA ARG A 4 20.87 -14.42 1.40
C ARG A 4 19.51 -14.75 0.78
N MET A 5 19.15 -14.14 -0.36
CA MET A 5 17.85 -14.32 -1.03
C MET A 5 18.08 -14.77 -2.48
N PRO A 6 18.36 -16.07 -2.72
CA PRO A 6 18.57 -16.58 -4.08
C PRO A 6 17.27 -16.50 -4.88
N ASP A 7 17.35 -16.03 -6.13
CA ASP A 7 16.19 -15.95 -7.00
C ASP A 7 15.75 -17.34 -7.48
N LEU A 8 14.44 -17.58 -7.48
CA LEU A 8 13.87 -18.79 -8.10
C LEU A 8 13.97 -18.71 -9.62
N ASN A 9 14.25 -19.85 -10.26
CA ASN A 9 14.33 -19.93 -11.72
C ASN A 9 12.92 -20.11 -12.34
N TYR A 10 12.29 -18.99 -12.71
CA TYR A 10 10.97 -19.01 -13.36
C TYR A 10 10.99 -19.44 -14.83
N ASP A 11 12.15 -19.75 -15.43
CA ASP A 11 12.21 -20.47 -16.71
C ASP A 11 11.93 -21.97 -16.55
N CYS A 12 11.98 -22.49 -15.31
CA CYS A 12 11.67 -23.89 -15.02
C CYS A 12 10.17 -24.06 -14.74
N GLU A 13 9.47 -24.86 -15.55
CA GLU A 13 8.04 -25.14 -15.35
C GLU A 13 7.75 -25.78 -13.99
N ARG A 14 8.64 -26.63 -13.48
CA ARG A 14 8.47 -27.23 -12.15
C ARG A 14 8.44 -26.18 -11.03
N VAL A 15 9.22 -25.10 -11.15
CA VAL A 15 9.20 -23.98 -10.19
C VAL A 15 7.87 -23.25 -10.28
N GLN A 16 7.41 -22.96 -11.50
CA GLN A 16 6.11 -22.32 -11.71
C GLN A 16 4.94 -23.13 -11.14
N ASP A 17 4.94 -24.44 -11.37
CA ASP A 17 3.88 -25.34 -10.93
C ASP A 17 3.85 -25.49 -9.40
N GLU A 18 5.04 -25.54 -8.76
CA GLU A 18 5.16 -25.55 -7.31
C GLU A 18 4.64 -24.26 -6.68
N ILE A 19 4.97 -23.10 -7.26
CA ILE A 19 4.45 -21.81 -6.76
C ILE A 19 2.93 -21.73 -6.93
N CYS A 20 2.37 -22.24 -8.03
CA CYS A 20 0.93 -22.35 -8.19
C CYS A 20 0.31 -23.31 -7.16
N HIS A 21 0.96 -24.45 -6.87
CA HIS A 21 0.51 -25.38 -5.84
C HIS A 21 0.44 -24.72 -4.47
N ILE A 22 1.50 -24.01 -4.06
CA ILE A 22 1.54 -23.26 -2.79
C ILE A 22 0.39 -22.24 -2.73
N GLY A 23 0.17 -21.49 -3.81
CA GLY A 23 -0.93 -20.53 -3.90
C GLY A 23 -2.29 -21.20 -3.69
N ARG A 24 -2.57 -22.31 -4.38
CA ARG A 24 -3.82 -23.06 -4.24
C ARG A 24 -4.03 -23.56 -2.81
N THR A 25 -2.99 -24.12 -2.19
CA THR A 25 -3.05 -24.61 -0.81
C THR A 25 -3.48 -23.51 0.16
N TRP A 26 -2.98 -22.28 0.03
CA TRP A 26 -3.41 -21.18 0.88
C TRP A 26 -4.85 -20.73 0.62
N LEU A 27 -5.30 -20.72 -0.64
CA LEU A 27 -6.69 -20.42 -0.97
C LEU A 27 -7.66 -21.48 -0.42
N GLU A 28 -7.28 -22.76 -0.49
CA GLU A 28 -8.04 -23.87 0.10
C GLU A 28 -8.15 -23.76 1.63
N LEU A 29 -7.17 -23.15 2.29
CA LEU A 29 -7.20 -22.81 3.72
C LEU A 29 -8.03 -21.55 4.03
N GLY A 30 -8.60 -20.89 3.04
CA GLY A 30 -9.50 -19.75 3.21
C GLY A 30 -8.85 -18.37 3.04
N VAL A 31 -7.66 -18.28 2.47
CA VAL A 31 -7.07 -16.98 2.08
C VAL A 31 -7.84 -16.39 0.88
N ASP A 32 -8.16 -15.10 0.92
CA ASP A 32 -8.94 -14.42 -0.15
C ASP A 32 -8.07 -13.85 -1.28
N GLY A 33 -6.76 -13.83 -1.12
CA GLY A 33 -5.89 -13.14 -2.07
C GLY A 33 -4.43 -13.05 -1.63
N PHE A 34 -3.61 -12.48 -2.50
CA PHE A 34 -2.17 -12.37 -2.27
C PHE A 34 -1.64 -10.98 -2.60
N ARG A 35 -0.75 -10.48 -1.75
CA ARG A 35 0.21 -9.43 -2.10
C ARG A 35 1.47 -10.08 -2.67
N LEU A 36 1.83 -9.68 -3.88
CA LEU A 36 2.92 -10.26 -4.65
C LEU A 36 4.13 -9.30 -4.64
N ASP A 37 5.18 -9.72 -3.94
CA ASP A 37 6.43 -8.95 -3.77
C ASP A 37 7.20 -8.82 -5.08
N ALA A 38 7.84 -7.66 -5.28
CA ALA A 38 8.84 -7.46 -6.34
C ALA A 38 8.41 -8.00 -7.72
N ALA A 39 7.14 -7.81 -8.10
CA ALA A 39 6.47 -8.54 -9.17
C ALA A 39 7.07 -8.34 -10.57
N LYS A 40 7.96 -7.35 -10.73
CA LYS A 40 8.71 -7.07 -11.97
C LYS A 40 10.05 -7.79 -12.10
N TYR A 41 10.52 -8.49 -11.07
CA TYR A 41 11.90 -9.01 -11.00
C TYR A 41 12.05 -10.53 -11.17
N PHE A 42 11.00 -11.24 -11.58
CA PHE A 42 11.00 -12.72 -11.65
C PHE A 42 11.90 -13.28 -12.77
N TYR A 43 12.18 -12.49 -13.80
CA TYR A 43 13.05 -12.88 -14.91
C TYR A 43 14.26 -11.96 -15.03
N LYS A 44 15.45 -12.55 -15.25
CA LYS A 44 16.73 -11.85 -15.40
C LYS A 44 17.41 -12.25 -16.73
N PRO A 45 17.72 -11.32 -17.65
CA PRO A 45 17.40 -9.88 -17.60
C PRO A 45 15.88 -9.61 -17.61
N PRO A 46 15.41 -8.39 -17.26
CA PRO A 46 13.99 -8.09 -17.18
C PRO A 46 13.24 -8.41 -18.48
N ARG A 47 12.23 -9.30 -18.39
CA ARG A 47 11.36 -9.69 -19.51
C ARG A 47 9.91 -9.38 -19.17
N LEU A 48 9.44 -8.19 -19.55
CA LEU A 48 8.07 -7.74 -19.26
C LEU A 48 7.03 -8.75 -19.76
N LYS A 49 7.11 -9.18 -21.03
CA LYS A 49 6.16 -10.16 -21.59
C LYS A 49 6.13 -11.46 -20.80
N SER A 50 7.29 -11.96 -20.37
CA SER A 50 7.39 -13.18 -19.56
C SER A 50 6.78 -12.97 -18.17
N ASN A 51 7.06 -11.85 -17.49
CA ASN A 51 6.44 -11.52 -16.19
C ASN A 51 4.91 -11.50 -16.31
N ILE A 52 4.36 -10.82 -17.33
CA ILE A 52 2.91 -10.77 -17.54
C ILE A 52 2.35 -12.17 -17.82
N SER A 53 2.98 -12.95 -18.69
CA SER A 53 2.57 -14.33 -18.99
C SER A 53 2.55 -15.21 -17.74
N TRP A 54 3.58 -15.10 -16.89
CA TRP A 54 3.65 -15.80 -15.60
C TRP A 54 2.48 -15.39 -14.69
N TRP A 55 2.26 -14.09 -14.50
CA TRP A 55 1.19 -13.60 -13.64
C TRP A 55 -0.21 -13.97 -14.17
N THR A 56 -0.40 -13.98 -15.49
CA THR A 56 -1.64 -14.49 -16.11
C THR A 56 -1.85 -15.97 -15.80
N LYS A 57 -0.80 -16.81 -15.92
CA LYS A 57 -0.86 -18.23 -15.53
C LYS A 57 -1.24 -18.37 -14.06
N PHE A 58 -0.53 -17.68 -13.16
CA PHE A 58 -0.78 -17.73 -11.72
C PHE A 58 -2.21 -17.30 -11.39
N ARG A 59 -2.68 -16.18 -11.93
CA ARG A 59 -4.07 -15.70 -11.75
C ARG A 59 -5.09 -16.74 -12.18
N ASN A 60 -4.93 -17.34 -13.36
CA ASN A 60 -5.87 -18.34 -13.86
C ASN A 60 -5.92 -19.58 -12.97
N GLU A 61 -4.79 -20.00 -12.40
CA GLU A 61 -4.76 -21.11 -11.43
C GLU A 61 -5.47 -20.73 -10.12
N MET A 62 -5.28 -19.51 -9.61
CA MET A 62 -5.93 -19.04 -8.38
C MET A 62 -7.45 -18.90 -8.55
N LEU A 63 -7.89 -18.37 -9.70
CA LEU A 63 -9.32 -18.19 -10.02
C LEU A 63 -10.10 -19.52 -10.08
N ARG A 64 -9.42 -20.64 -10.36
CA ARG A 64 -10.05 -21.97 -10.32
C ARG A 64 -10.42 -22.41 -8.90
N ILE A 65 -9.73 -21.89 -7.89
CA ILE A 65 -9.99 -22.22 -6.48
C ILE A 65 -10.91 -21.18 -5.85
N ASN A 66 -10.64 -19.90 -6.08
CA ASN A 66 -11.46 -18.80 -5.58
C ASN A 66 -11.77 -17.81 -6.72
N PRO A 67 -13.02 -17.81 -7.26
CA PRO A 67 -13.43 -16.87 -8.31
C PRO A 67 -13.37 -15.39 -7.90
N SER A 68 -13.31 -15.10 -6.61
CA SER A 68 -13.20 -13.77 -6.03
C SER A 68 -11.78 -13.45 -5.52
N VAL A 69 -10.77 -14.25 -5.91
CA VAL A 69 -9.39 -14.03 -5.47
C VAL A 69 -8.91 -12.63 -5.85
N TYR A 70 -8.29 -11.93 -4.90
CA TYR A 70 -7.72 -10.60 -5.11
C TYR A 70 -6.19 -10.64 -5.15
N LEU A 71 -5.59 -10.21 -6.26
CA LEU A 71 -4.15 -10.19 -6.47
C LEU A 71 -3.64 -8.75 -6.60
N ILE A 72 -2.75 -8.36 -5.69
CA ILE A 72 -2.09 -7.06 -5.72
C ILE A 72 -0.57 -7.18 -5.86
N GLY A 73 0.00 -6.54 -6.87
CA GLY A 73 1.43 -6.55 -7.14
C GLY A 73 2.19 -5.34 -6.60
N GLU A 74 3.39 -5.57 -6.10
CA GLU A 74 4.37 -4.52 -5.92
C GLU A 74 5.22 -4.36 -7.19
N VAL A 75 4.96 -3.29 -7.93
CA VAL A 75 5.78 -2.86 -9.08
C VAL A 75 6.22 -1.43 -8.82
N TRP A 76 7.34 -1.25 -8.12
CA TRP A 76 7.81 0.09 -7.79
C TRP A 76 8.42 0.77 -9.01
N ASP A 77 7.63 1.55 -9.73
CA ASP A 77 8.05 2.24 -10.96
C ASP A 77 7.11 3.40 -11.35
N LEU A 78 7.32 4.01 -12.52
CA LEU A 78 6.36 4.96 -13.10
C LEU A 78 5.12 4.24 -13.65
N SER A 79 3.97 4.91 -13.61
CA SER A 79 2.65 4.41 -14.05
C SER A 79 2.69 3.74 -15.42
N ILE A 80 3.40 4.28 -16.41
CA ILE A 80 3.50 3.67 -17.75
C ILE A 80 4.17 2.29 -17.76
N ARG A 81 5.09 2.03 -16.82
CA ARG A 81 5.78 0.73 -16.68
C ARG A 81 5.01 -0.24 -15.79
N ILE A 82 4.21 0.29 -14.88
CA ILE A 82 3.33 -0.49 -13.99
C ILE A 82 2.07 -0.95 -14.73
N ALA A 83 1.48 -0.09 -15.56
CA ALA A 83 0.17 -0.30 -16.19
C ALA A 83 -0.01 -1.68 -16.87
N PRO A 84 1.00 -2.24 -17.59
CA PRO A 84 0.84 -3.57 -18.21
C PRO A 84 0.57 -4.71 -17.22
N TYR A 85 0.97 -4.58 -15.94
CA TYR A 85 0.71 -5.60 -14.91
C TYR A 85 -0.77 -5.68 -14.50
N LEU A 86 -1.55 -4.63 -14.75
CA LEU A 86 -3.01 -4.65 -14.54
C LEU A 86 -3.74 -5.61 -15.48
N ARG A 87 -3.09 -6.10 -16.55
CA ARG A 87 -3.65 -7.14 -17.42
C ARG A 87 -3.71 -8.51 -16.74
N SER A 88 -2.94 -8.71 -15.67
CA SER A 88 -2.79 -10.00 -14.99
C SER A 88 -2.98 -9.92 -13.49
N LEU A 89 -3.09 -8.73 -12.90
CA LEU A 89 -3.29 -8.47 -11.47
C LEU A 89 -4.47 -7.52 -11.30
N ASP A 90 -5.24 -7.66 -10.22
CA ASP A 90 -6.38 -6.78 -9.94
C ASP A 90 -5.91 -5.35 -9.64
N SER A 91 -4.80 -5.26 -8.90
CA SER A 91 -4.23 -4.00 -8.47
C SER A 91 -2.70 -4.03 -8.46
N VAL A 92 -2.14 -2.83 -8.45
CA VAL A 92 -0.71 -2.56 -8.30
C VAL A 92 -0.55 -1.32 -7.44
N PHE A 93 0.39 -1.34 -6.50
CA PHE A 93 0.59 -0.20 -5.60
C PHE A 93 1.01 1.06 -6.38
N ASN A 94 0.29 2.15 -6.14
CA ASN A 94 0.49 3.42 -6.85
C ASN A 94 1.57 4.29 -6.18
N PHE A 95 2.83 3.85 -6.27
CA PHE A 95 3.98 4.56 -5.70
C PHE A 95 4.12 5.99 -6.26
N GLU A 96 3.89 6.17 -7.56
CA GLU A 96 4.00 7.48 -8.21
C GLU A 96 3.00 8.47 -7.61
N LEU A 97 1.74 8.07 -7.41
CA LEU A 97 0.74 8.92 -6.78
C LEU A 97 1.07 9.21 -5.30
N ALA A 98 1.55 8.21 -4.55
CA ALA A 98 1.98 8.40 -3.17
C ALA A 98 3.04 9.50 -3.05
N ASP A 99 4.09 9.44 -3.89
CA ASP A 99 5.16 10.46 -3.92
C ASP A 99 4.62 11.86 -4.25
N ILE A 100 3.66 11.96 -5.20
CA ILE A 100 3.02 13.22 -5.58
C ILE A 100 2.20 13.81 -4.43
N LEU A 101 1.39 12.98 -3.74
CA LEU A 101 0.56 13.42 -2.63
C LEU A 101 1.41 13.96 -1.48
N ILE A 102 2.45 13.21 -1.10
CA ILE A 102 3.40 13.61 -0.06
C ILE A 102 4.09 14.91 -0.44
N SER A 103 4.56 15.03 -1.68
CA SER A 103 5.24 16.24 -2.18
C SER A 103 4.33 17.46 -2.13
N CYS A 104 3.04 17.34 -2.50
CA CYS A 104 2.11 18.45 -2.40
C CYS A 104 1.91 18.91 -0.95
N ILE A 105 1.75 17.97 -0.01
CA ILE A 105 1.53 18.29 1.41
C ILE A 105 2.78 18.93 2.04
N LEU A 106 3.97 18.50 1.63
CA LEU A 106 5.23 19.10 2.08
C LEU A 106 5.36 20.54 1.59
N ASN A 107 4.97 20.82 0.34
CA ASN A 107 5.01 22.14 -0.31
C ASN A 107 3.78 23.01 0.00
N GLU A 108 3.28 22.95 1.23
CA GLU A 108 2.19 23.80 1.75
C GLU A 108 0.91 23.80 0.88
N GLY A 109 0.60 22.68 0.23
CA GLY A 109 -0.63 22.54 -0.55
C GLY A 109 -0.52 23.05 -1.99
N ASN A 110 0.67 23.40 -2.48
CA ASN A 110 0.89 23.65 -3.91
C ASN A 110 0.75 22.34 -4.71
N CYS A 111 -0.51 22.00 -5.00
CA CYS A 111 -0.98 20.79 -5.67
C CYS A 111 -1.23 21.02 -7.18
N SER A 112 -0.69 22.09 -7.76
CA SER A 112 -1.02 22.52 -9.13
C SER A 112 -0.83 21.42 -10.18
N SER A 113 0.12 20.51 -9.96
CA SER A 113 0.40 19.36 -10.83
C SER A 113 -0.22 18.04 -10.37
N MET A 114 -0.81 17.97 -9.16
CA MET A 114 -1.34 16.74 -8.57
C MET A 114 -2.47 16.17 -9.42
N LEU A 115 -3.46 17.01 -9.75
CA LEU A 115 -4.63 16.58 -10.53
C LEU A 115 -4.24 16.12 -11.93
N ASN A 116 -3.38 16.89 -12.62
CA ASN A 116 -2.86 16.52 -13.94
C ASN A 116 -2.07 15.20 -13.90
N SER A 117 -1.26 15.00 -12.85
CA SER A 117 -0.50 13.77 -12.68
C SER A 117 -1.41 12.58 -12.38
N TYR A 118 -2.42 12.74 -11.51
CA TYR A 118 -3.43 11.73 -11.25
C TYR A 118 -4.16 11.33 -12.54
N ILE A 119 -4.65 12.30 -13.32
CA ILE A 119 -5.32 12.03 -14.60
C ILE A 119 -4.41 11.24 -15.56
N ARG A 120 -3.13 11.63 -15.66
CA ARG A 120 -2.14 10.93 -16.48
C ARG A 120 -1.96 9.48 -16.01
N ILE A 121 -1.80 9.26 -14.71
CA ILE A 121 -1.62 7.91 -14.13
C ILE A 121 -2.84 7.03 -14.43
N ILE A 122 -4.04 7.52 -14.15
CA ILE A 122 -5.28 6.77 -14.40
C ILE A 122 -5.48 6.50 -15.90
N ASN A 123 -5.17 7.46 -16.79
CA ASN A 123 -5.26 7.23 -18.23
C ASN A 123 -4.28 6.15 -18.72
N ASN A 124 -3.08 6.08 -18.15
CA ASN A 124 -2.14 4.99 -18.44
C ASN A 124 -2.72 3.64 -18.02
N TYR A 125 -3.32 3.56 -16.83
CA TYR A 125 -3.95 2.33 -16.34
C TYR A 125 -5.16 1.92 -17.18
N LYS A 126 -6.04 2.87 -17.56
CA LYS A 126 -7.27 2.59 -18.32
C LYS A 126 -6.96 2.06 -19.71
N LYS A 127 -5.88 2.57 -20.32
CA LYS A 127 -5.41 2.14 -21.63
C LYS A 127 -5.00 0.67 -21.64
N GLU A 128 -4.50 0.16 -20.52
CA GLU A 128 -4.00 -1.21 -20.42
C GLU A 128 -5.06 -2.23 -20.00
N ASN A 129 -6.09 -1.81 -19.26
CA ASN A 129 -7.11 -2.71 -18.71
C ASN A 129 -8.55 -2.39 -19.14
N HIS A 130 -8.75 -2.02 -20.41
CA HIS A 130 -10.06 -1.80 -21.03
C HIS A 130 -11.01 -0.84 -20.26
N GLY A 131 -10.45 0.10 -19.50
CA GLY A 131 -11.21 1.08 -18.72
C GLY A 131 -11.57 0.67 -17.29
N GLU A 132 -11.43 -0.62 -16.93
CA GLU A 132 -11.63 -1.11 -15.56
C GLU A 132 -10.31 -1.01 -14.79
N ILE A 133 -10.31 -0.38 -13.61
CA ILE A 133 -9.12 -0.32 -12.76
C ILE A 133 -9.53 -0.37 -11.31
N ILE A 134 -8.82 -1.16 -10.53
CA ILE A 134 -8.83 -1.10 -9.08
C ILE A 134 -7.46 -0.52 -8.67
N ASP A 135 -7.37 0.81 -8.55
CA ASP A 135 -6.11 1.46 -8.17
C ASP A 135 -5.83 1.21 -6.70
N ALA A 136 -4.59 0.89 -6.31
CA ALA A 136 -4.21 0.69 -4.92
C ALA A 136 -3.38 1.87 -4.42
N ILE A 137 -4.07 2.79 -3.74
CA ILE A 137 -3.48 4.05 -3.26
C ILE A 137 -3.04 3.90 -1.81
N PHE A 138 -1.96 4.58 -1.43
CA PHE A 138 -1.39 4.55 -0.08
C PHE A 138 -0.49 5.76 0.14
N LEU A 139 -0.02 5.97 1.37
CA LEU A 139 0.92 7.04 1.71
C LEU A 139 2.35 6.51 1.85
N SER A 140 2.55 5.63 2.82
CA SER A 140 3.85 4.99 3.06
C SER A 140 3.63 3.51 3.40
N ASN A 141 4.68 2.71 3.24
CA ASN A 141 4.65 1.29 3.59
C ASN A 141 5.87 0.88 4.42
N HIS A 142 6.01 -0.42 4.64
CA HIS A 142 7.09 -1.05 5.41
C HIS A 142 8.51 -0.85 4.84
N ASP A 143 8.65 -0.32 3.63
CA ASP A 143 9.92 -0.06 2.93
C ASP A 143 10.22 1.43 2.72
N GLN A 144 9.32 2.32 3.15
CA GLN A 144 9.46 3.78 3.11
C GLN A 144 9.52 4.36 4.52
N ASN A 145 10.10 5.56 4.68
CA ASN A 145 10.03 6.27 5.97
C ASN A 145 8.56 6.43 6.37
N ARG A 146 8.23 6.27 7.66
CA ARG A 146 6.87 6.46 8.13
C ARG A 146 6.39 7.87 7.83
N ILE A 147 5.13 8.00 7.41
CA ILE A 147 4.60 9.29 6.96
C ILE A 147 4.69 10.39 8.03
N MET A 148 4.47 10.07 9.31
CA MET A 148 4.60 11.06 10.39
C MET A 148 6.04 11.55 10.55
N SER A 149 7.03 10.70 10.30
CA SER A 149 8.45 11.11 10.27
C SER A 149 8.75 12.00 9.08
N VAL A 150 8.20 11.70 7.89
CA VAL A 150 8.32 12.56 6.70
C VAL A 150 7.74 13.96 6.96
N PHE A 151 6.66 14.04 7.73
CA PHE A 151 6.03 15.31 8.11
C PHE A 151 6.62 15.96 9.37
N ASN A 152 7.74 15.46 9.91
CA ASN A 152 8.38 16.00 11.12
C ASN A 152 7.41 16.15 12.30
N ASN A 153 6.62 15.10 12.60
CA ASN A 153 5.61 15.11 13.67
C ASN A 153 4.48 16.14 13.47
N ASN A 154 4.28 16.66 12.26
CA ASN A 154 3.21 17.62 12.00
C ASN A 154 1.85 16.92 11.85
N LEU A 155 1.05 16.98 12.93
CA LEU A 155 -0.29 16.39 12.99
C LEU A 155 -1.24 16.91 11.91
N SER A 156 -1.19 18.20 11.58
CA SER A 156 -2.05 18.80 10.54
C SER A 156 -1.75 18.22 9.16
N LYS A 157 -0.47 18.03 8.82
CA LYS A 157 -0.05 17.37 7.57
C LYS A 157 -0.47 15.89 7.55
N ALA A 158 -0.34 15.18 8.67
CA ALA A 158 -0.79 13.79 8.77
C ALA A 158 -2.32 13.65 8.58
N LYS A 159 -3.11 14.53 9.20
CA LYS A 159 -4.57 14.56 9.00
C LYS A 159 -4.95 14.92 7.55
N MET A 160 -4.24 15.84 6.92
CA MET A 160 -4.44 16.19 5.50
C MET A 160 -4.13 15.00 4.59
N ALA A 161 -3.04 14.28 4.85
CA ALA A 161 -2.67 13.09 4.09
C ALA A 161 -3.74 11.99 4.21
N ALA A 162 -4.23 11.74 5.41
CA ALA A 162 -5.33 10.80 5.66
C ALA A 162 -6.61 11.21 4.91
N ALA A 163 -6.93 12.51 4.90
CA ALA A 163 -8.10 13.04 4.20
C ALA A 163 -7.98 12.83 2.68
N LEU A 164 -6.82 13.13 2.09
CA LEU A 164 -6.56 12.86 0.67
C LEU A 164 -6.64 11.36 0.35
N LEU A 165 -5.95 10.52 1.12
CA LEU A 165 -5.96 9.07 0.93
C LEU A 165 -7.38 8.49 0.94
N LEU A 166 -8.21 8.89 1.91
CA LEU A 166 -9.53 8.31 2.13
C LEU A 166 -10.65 8.95 1.31
N THR A 167 -10.35 10.01 0.54
CA THR A 167 -11.32 10.67 -0.36
C THR A 167 -10.99 10.53 -1.84
N LEU A 168 -9.78 10.10 -2.19
CA LEU A 168 -9.43 9.78 -3.57
C LEU A 168 -10.09 8.47 -4.05
N PRO A 169 -10.35 8.32 -5.36
CA PRO A 169 -10.77 7.05 -5.94
C PRO A 169 -9.70 5.96 -5.80
N GLY A 170 -10.14 4.70 -5.71
CA GLY A 170 -9.28 3.53 -5.57
C GLY A 170 -9.47 2.80 -4.23
N LEU A 171 -8.63 1.82 -3.97
CA LEU A 171 -8.56 1.07 -2.72
C LEU A 171 -7.44 1.65 -1.84
N PRO A 172 -7.77 2.37 -0.76
CA PRO A 172 -6.76 2.88 0.15
C PRO A 172 -6.16 1.77 1.01
N PHE A 173 -4.84 1.68 1.02
CA PHE A 173 -4.06 0.84 1.93
C PHE A 173 -3.46 1.72 3.04
N ILE A 174 -3.75 1.37 4.29
CA ILE A 174 -3.22 2.04 5.48
C ILE A 174 -2.16 1.13 6.09
N TYR A 175 -0.96 1.65 6.29
CA TYR A 175 0.10 0.91 6.97
C TYR A 175 -0.05 1.03 8.49
N TYR A 176 0.02 -0.09 9.21
CA TYR A 176 -0.26 -0.12 10.66
C TYR A 176 0.56 0.93 11.42
N GLY A 177 -0.09 1.65 12.33
CA GLY A 177 0.55 2.70 13.11
C GLY A 177 0.52 4.08 12.46
N GLU A 178 0.21 4.17 11.17
CA GLU A 178 0.01 5.45 10.49
C GLU A 178 -1.13 6.26 11.14
N GLU A 179 -2.19 5.57 11.57
CA GLU A 179 -3.38 6.13 12.19
C GLU A 179 -3.15 6.68 13.60
N ILE A 180 -2.10 6.23 14.28
CA ILE A 180 -1.65 6.80 15.56
C ILE A 180 -0.40 7.68 15.40
N GLY A 181 0.12 7.84 14.19
CA GLY A 181 1.28 8.69 13.92
C GLY A 181 2.62 8.08 14.35
N MET A 182 2.78 6.76 14.24
CA MET A 182 4.05 6.09 14.53
C MET A 182 5.21 6.68 13.71
N LEU A 183 6.40 6.65 14.31
CA LEU A 183 7.64 7.18 13.73
C LEU A 183 8.60 6.07 13.32
N GLY A 184 9.45 6.35 12.35
CA GLY A 184 10.42 5.39 11.84
C GLY A 184 11.07 5.87 10.55
N MET A 185 12.40 5.77 10.48
CA MET A 185 13.19 6.23 9.33
C MET A 185 14.24 5.20 8.90
N LYS A 186 14.67 5.33 7.64
CA LYS A 186 15.87 4.68 7.08
C LYS A 186 17.12 5.06 7.88
N PRO A 187 18.19 4.23 7.85
CA PRO A 187 18.42 3.13 6.90
C PRO A 187 17.94 1.74 7.37
N HIS A 188 17.58 1.56 8.64
CA HIS A 188 17.26 0.22 9.15
C HIS A 188 15.76 -0.08 9.12
N ASP A 189 15.36 -1.09 8.35
CA ASP A 189 13.97 -1.51 8.18
C ASP A 189 13.23 -1.76 9.49
N LYS A 190 13.92 -2.36 10.48
CA LYS A 190 13.34 -2.69 11.79
C LYS A 190 12.70 -1.48 12.49
N TYR A 191 13.26 -0.28 12.30
CA TYR A 191 12.75 0.94 12.94
C TYR A 191 11.49 1.50 12.28
N ARG A 192 11.17 1.07 11.06
CA ARG A 192 9.94 1.42 10.34
C ARG A 192 8.85 0.37 10.56
N ARG A 193 9.23 -0.73 11.23
CA ARG A 193 8.42 -1.90 11.55
C ARG A 193 8.39 -2.13 13.06
N GLU A 194 8.55 -1.06 13.86
CA GLU A 194 8.53 -1.15 15.33
C GLU A 194 7.21 -1.68 15.88
N PRO A 195 7.21 -2.23 17.11
CA PRO A 195 5.99 -2.57 17.84
C PRO A 195 4.93 -1.47 17.80
N PHE A 196 3.68 -1.85 17.56
CA PHE A 196 2.57 -0.92 17.65
C PHE A 196 2.39 -0.41 19.09
N LEU A 197 2.20 0.90 19.24
CA LEU A 197 2.08 1.55 20.55
C LEU A 197 0.63 1.53 21.06
N TRP A 198 0.25 0.42 21.67
CA TRP A 198 -1.10 0.22 22.22
C TRP A 198 -1.39 1.13 23.42
N SER A 199 -0.45 1.22 24.36
CA SER A 199 -0.62 1.94 25.62
C SER A 199 0.71 2.47 26.14
N ALA A 200 0.65 3.39 27.11
CA ALA A 200 1.86 3.94 27.74
C ALA A 200 2.60 2.91 28.61
N ASN A 201 1.85 2.01 29.24
CA ASN A 201 2.38 0.91 30.02
C ASN A 201 2.36 -0.37 29.17
N GLN A 202 3.22 -1.33 29.49
CA GLN A 202 3.21 -2.63 28.82
C GLN A 202 1.88 -3.35 29.10
N THR A 203 1.07 -3.52 28.06
CA THR A 203 -0.21 -4.24 28.12
C THR A 203 -0.07 -5.66 27.61
N GLN A 204 -0.99 -6.52 28.04
CA GLN A 204 -1.12 -7.86 27.49
C GLN A 204 -1.35 -7.77 25.97
N GLY A 205 -0.47 -8.40 25.19
CA GLY A 205 -0.54 -8.41 23.72
C GLY A 205 0.37 -7.40 23.02
N GLN A 206 1.00 -6.45 23.73
CA GLN A 206 2.00 -5.58 23.13
C GLN A 206 3.27 -6.38 22.80
N THR A 207 3.72 -6.30 21.55
CA THR A 207 4.91 -7.03 21.09
C THR A 207 6.20 -6.41 21.63
N THR A 208 7.15 -7.25 22.05
CA THR A 208 8.43 -6.83 22.67
C THR A 208 9.66 -7.38 21.95
N TRP A 209 9.52 -7.85 20.71
CA TRP A 209 10.62 -8.44 19.95
C TRP A 209 11.70 -7.42 19.54
N LEU A 210 11.39 -6.12 19.63
CA LEU A 210 12.29 -5.01 19.36
C LEU A 210 12.01 -3.89 20.36
N GLU A 211 13.06 -3.38 21.00
CA GLU A 211 12.98 -2.13 21.76
C GLU A 211 12.78 -0.95 20.79
N PRO A 212 11.66 -0.20 20.89
CA PRO A 212 11.38 0.88 19.95
C PRO A 212 12.32 2.07 20.18
N LEU A 213 12.90 2.57 19.09
CA LEU A 213 13.75 3.77 19.10
C LEU A 213 12.96 5.01 18.70
N TYR A 214 12.02 4.89 17.76
CA TYR A 214 11.29 6.01 17.17
C TYR A 214 9.88 6.17 17.75
N THR A 215 9.10 5.10 17.80
CA THR A 215 7.72 5.12 18.27
C THR A 215 7.68 5.02 19.79
N THR A 216 7.96 6.13 20.45
CA THR A 216 8.00 6.24 21.92
C THR A 216 7.29 7.50 22.39
N ILE A 217 6.82 7.48 23.63
CA ILE A 217 6.20 8.66 24.28
C ILE A 217 7.20 9.81 24.34
N SER A 218 8.49 9.52 24.60
CA SER A 218 9.55 10.53 24.65
C SER A 218 9.75 11.26 23.32
N ASN A 219 9.42 10.61 22.20
CA ASN A 219 9.49 11.20 20.87
C ASN A 219 8.15 11.87 20.45
N GLY A 220 7.22 12.03 21.40
CA GLY A 220 5.92 12.68 21.16
C GLY A 220 4.85 11.76 20.57
N CYS A 221 5.08 10.44 20.49
CA CYS A 221 4.04 9.51 20.06
C CYS A 221 3.00 9.32 21.16
N ILE A 222 1.72 9.49 20.81
CA ILE A 222 0.61 9.27 21.73
C ILE A 222 0.08 7.84 21.52
N PRO A 223 0.06 6.98 22.56
CA PRO A 223 -0.46 5.62 22.43
C PRO A 223 -1.94 5.55 22.03
N LEU A 224 -2.35 4.42 21.44
CA LEU A 224 -3.72 4.22 20.96
C LEU A 224 -4.77 4.43 22.06
N ASP A 225 -4.57 3.87 23.26
CA ASP A 225 -5.52 3.97 24.38
C ASP A 225 -5.83 5.40 24.83
N GLN A 226 -4.86 6.31 24.70
CA GLN A 226 -5.01 7.73 24.95
C GLN A 226 -5.68 8.43 23.76
N GLN A 227 -5.26 8.14 22.53
CA GLN A 227 -5.86 8.72 21.34
C GLN A 227 -7.35 8.37 21.18
N LEU A 228 -7.78 7.19 21.61
CA LEU A 228 -9.19 6.80 21.58
C LEU A 228 -10.09 7.69 22.46
N LYS A 229 -9.53 8.30 23.53
CA LYS A 229 -10.25 9.19 24.43
C LYS A 229 -10.35 10.62 23.91
N ASP A 230 -9.48 11.02 22.98
CA ASP A 230 -9.49 12.34 22.37
C ASP A 230 -10.21 12.31 21.02
N SER A 231 -11.38 12.96 20.93
CA SER A 231 -12.15 13.09 19.68
C SER A 231 -11.40 13.77 18.53
N ASN A 232 -10.37 14.58 18.84
CA ASN A 232 -9.53 15.26 17.86
C ASN A 232 -8.24 14.50 17.55
N SER A 233 -8.05 13.28 18.02
CA SER A 233 -6.85 12.49 17.75
C SER A 233 -6.73 12.07 16.29
N LEU A 234 -5.53 11.61 15.89
CA LEU A 234 -5.31 11.13 14.54
C LEU A 234 -6.13 9.86 14.28
N VAL A 235 -6.20 8.93 15.23
CA VAL A 235 -6.97 7.69 15.04
C VAL A 235 -8.46 7.95 14.88
N ASN A 236 -9.03 8.89 15.65
CA ASN A 236 -10.44 9.26 15.50
C ASN A 236 -10.71 10.00 14.20
N HIS A 237 -9.73 10.76 13.68
CA HIS A 237 -9.78 11.33 12.32
C HIS A 237 -9.81 10.24 11.24
N TYR A 238 -8.94 9.23 11.33
CA TYR A 238 -8.98 8.06 10.43
C TYR A 238 -10.32 7.31 10.51
N LYS A 239 -10.78 6.98 11.71
CA LYS A 239 -12.06 6.28 11.92
C LYS A 239 -13.23 7.06 11.31
N LYS A 240 -13.27 8.38 11.49
CA LYS A 240 -14.31 9.25 10.92
C LYS A 240 -14.27 9.21 9.39
N LEU A 241 -13.10 9.37 8.78
CA LEU A 241 -12.96 9.35 7.32
C LEU A 241 -13.28 7.99 6.71
N ILE A 242 -12.87 6.89 7.34
CA ILE A 242 -13.21 5.52 6.92
C ILE A 242 -14.73 5.34 6.98
N HIS A 243 -15.38 5.77 8.07
CA HIS A 243 -16.83 5.69 8.20
C HIS A 243 -17.56 6.48 7.10
N ILE A 244 -17.12 7.72 6.84
CA ILE A 244 -17.66 8.55 5.76
C ILE A 244 -17.48 7.86 4.40
N ARG A 245 -16.29 7.29 4.13
CA ARG A 245 -16.03 6.56 2.88
C ARG A 245 -16.94 5.36 2.74
N CYS A 246 -17.04 4.51 3.76
CA CYS A 246 -17.87 3.29 3.74
C CYS A 246 -19.38 3.57 3.61
N GLN A 247 -19.84 4.77 3.98
CA GLN A 247 -21.25 5.17 3.85
C GLN A 247 -21.56 5.90 2.55
N SER A 248 -20.58 6.04 1.66
CA SER A 248 -20.68 6.90 0.48
C SER A 248 -20.26 6.14 -0.77
N ASP A 249 -21.24 5.73 -1.58
CA ASP A 249 -21.00 5.05 -2.86
C ASP A 249 -20.10 5.88 -3.78
N ILE A 250 -20.20 7.22 -3.73
CA ILE A 250 -19.36 8.10 -4.54
C ILE A 250 -17.90 8.10 -4.07
N LEU A 251 -17.63 7.89 -2.78
CA LEU A 251 -16.25 7.76 -2.30
C LEU A 251 -15.69 6.34 -2.52
N LEU A 252 -16.54 5.31 -2.51
CA LEU A 252 -16.14 3.93 -2.78
C LEU A 252 -15.88 3.66 -4.27
N PHE A 253 -16.78 4.11 -5.13
CA PHE A 253 -16.82 3.71 -6.55
C PHE A 253 -16.76 4.90 -7.51
N GLY A 254 -16.83 6.13 -7.00
CA GLY A 254 -16.84 7.33 -7.83
C GLY A 254 -15.49 7.60 -8.51
N LEU A 255 -15.56 8.44 -9.54
CA LEU A 255 -14.40 8.92 -10.27
C LEU A 255 -14.15 10.39 -9.96
N LEU A 256 -12.88 10.76 -9.81
CA LEU A 256 -12.46 12.15 -9.71
C LEU A 256 -12.52 12.80 -11.09
N LYS A 257 -13.27 13.90 -11.22
CA LYS A 257 -13.34 14.73 -12.42
C LYS A 257 -12.94 16.18 -12.06
N PRO A 258 -12.01 16.81 -12.80
CA PRO A 258 -11.77 18.24 -12.67
C PRO A 258 -13.04 19.03 -12.95
N ILE A 259 -13.25 20.10 -12.16
CA ILE A 259 -14.25 21.10 -12.50
C ILE A 259 -13.61 22.03 -13.55
N PRO A 260 -14.27 22.26 -14.70
CA PRO A 260 -13.75 23.14 -15.76
C PRO A 260 -13.60 24.59 -15.31
#